data_AF-A0A2K6TNF3-F1
#
_entry.id   AF-A0A2K6TNF3-F1
#
_cell.length_a   1.000
_cell.length_b   1.000
_cell.length_c   1.000
_cell.angle_alpha   90.00
_cell.angle_beta   90.00
_cell.angle_gamma   90.00
#
_symmetry.space_group_name_H-M   'P 1'
#
loop_
_entity.id
_entity.type
_entity.pdbx_description
1 polymer ?
#
loop_
_entity_poly.entity_id
_entity_poly.type
_entity_poly.pdbx_seq_one_letter_code
_entity_poly.pdbx_strand_id
1 'polypeptide(L)'
;MNASSRDDFTEFGTLLREKITPYEKSLYYASFLEVLVRDVCISLETDDLKKITNSLTKQEKRSKANKKKGVVSGGGLKATMKDDLADYGGYDGGYVQDYEDFM
;
A
#
# COMPACT_ATOMS: atom_id res chain seq x y z
N MET A 1 31.26 -8.94 12.28
CA MET A 1 31.25 -9.34 10.87
C MET A 1 31.82 -8.18 10.09
N ASN A 2 32.88 -8.37 9.30
CA ASN A 2 33.45 -7.29 8.48
C ASN A 2 32.87 -7.41 7.07
N ALA A 3 31.68 -6.83 6.88
CA ALA A 3 31.06 -6.80 5.56
C ALA A 3 31.82 -5.81 4.66
N SER A 4 32.28 -6.27 3.50
CA SER A 4 33.08 -5.47 2.57
C SER A 4 32.52 -5.49 1.13
N SER A 5 31.71 -6.50 0.80
CA SER A 5 31.01 -6.62 -0.48
C SER A 5 29.51 -6.34 -0.36
N ARG A 6 28.84 -6.09 -1.50
CA ARG A 6 27.38 -5.93 -1.54
C ARG A 6 26.65 -7.18 -1.02
N ASP A 7 27.16 -8.35 -1.36
CA ASP A 7 26.59 -9.63 -0.92
C ASP A 7 26.78 -9.81 0.59
N ASP A 8 27.93 -9.40 1.13
CA ASP A 8 28.19 -9.45 2.58
C ASP A 8 27.21 -8.55 3.34
N PHE A 9 26.91 -7.34 2.81
CA PHE A 9 25.92 -6.45 3.42
C PHE A 9 24.50 -6.99 3.29
N THR A 10 24.22 -7.77 2.26
CA THR A 10 22.93 -8.46 2.09
C THR A 10 22.76 -9.58 3.12
N GLU A 11 23.79 -10.37 3.33
CA GLU A 11 23.83 -11.40 4.37
C GLU A 11 23.76 -10.78 5.77
N PHE A 12 24.54 -9.73 6.01
CA PHE A 12 24.53 -8.99 7.28
C PHE A 12 23.14 -8.43 7.60
N GLY A 13 22.46 -7.84 6.60
CA GLY A 13 21.07 -7.39 6.75
C GLY A 13 20.11 -8.52 7.09
N THR A 14 20.31 -9.72 6.53
CA THR A 14 19.50 -10.91 6.82
C THR A 14 19.70 -11.36 8.26
N LEU A 15 20.95 -11.44 8.74
CA LEU A 15 21.27 -11.81 10.12
C LEU A 15 20.72 -10.79 11.13
N LEU A 16 20.81 -9.50 10.83
CA LEU A 16 20.21 -8.46 11.68
C LEU A 16 18.70 -8.61 11.77
N ARG A 17 18.03 -8.87 10.65
CA ARG A 17 16.59 -9.14 10.63
C ARG A 17 16.25 -10.34 11.52
N GLU A 18 16.89 -11.48 11.32
CA GLU A 18 16.64 -12.69 12.13
C GLU A 18 16.91 -12.49 13.62
N LYS A 19 17.82 -11.58 13.96
CA LYS A 19 18.09 -11.24 15.36
C LYS A 19 17.00 -10.36 15.97
N ILE A 20 16.39 -9.48 15.18
CA ILE A 20 15.44 -8.46 15.66
C ILE A 20 13.99 -8.94 15.63
N THR A 21 13.58 -9.65 14.57
CA THR A 21 12.18 -10.08 14.37
C THR A 21 11.58 -10.97 15.47
N PRO A 22 12.35 -11.77 16.25
CA PRO A 22 11.79 -12.53 17.37
C PRO A 22 11.12 -11.64 18.43
N TYR A 23 11.49 -10.36 18.50
CA TYR A 23 10.98 -9.40 19.49
C TYR A 23 9.76 -8.61 19.01
N GLU A 24 9.20 -8.90 17.82
CA GLU A 24 8.09 -8.15 17.23
C GLU A 24 6.83 -8.05 18.12
N LYS A 25 6.62 -9.00 19.03
CA LYS A 25 5.48 -9.01 19.96
C LYS A 25 5.72 -8.20 21.24
N SER A 26 6.94 -7.70 21.44
CA SER A 26 7.28 -6.89 22.62
C SER A 26 6.60 -5.53 22.53
N LEU A 27 6.04 -5.04 23.64
CA LEU A 27 5.48 -3.69 23.74
C LEU A 27 6.54 -2.61 23.48
N TYR A 28 7.82 -2.93 23.67
CA TYR A 28 8.94 -2.01 23.44
C TYR A 28 9.46 -2.04 22.01
N TYR A 29 8.95 -2.93 21.15
CA TYR A 29 9.52 -3.16 19.81
C TYR A 29 9.48 -1.91 18.93
N ALA A 30 8.36 -1.17 18.96
CA ALA A 30 8.21 0.06 18.19
C ALA A 30 9.20 1.14 18.64
N SER A 31 9.29 1.42 19.95
CA SER A 31 10.22 2.41 20.49
C SER A 31 11.68 2.01 20.27
N PHE A 32 12.00 0.73 20.38
CA PHE A 32 13.32 0.19 20.05
C PHE A 32 13.68 0.44 18.57
N LEU A 33 12.78 0.10 17.64
CA LEU A 33 13.03 0.30 16.21
C LEU A 33 13.15 1.78 15.85
N GLU A 34 12.37 2.66 16.49
CA GLU A 34 12.46 4.10 16.27
C GLU A 34 13.86 4.64 16.58
N VAL A 35 14.40 4.28 17.76
CA VAL A 35 15.75 4.70 18.18
C VAL A 35 16.80 4.05 17.27
N LEU A 36 16.71 2.74 17.03
CA LEU A 36 17.69 2.03 16.20
C LEU A 36 17.76 2.59 14.78
N VAL A 37 16.62 2.79 14.12
CA VAL A 37 16.56 3.31 12.74
C VAL A 37 17.11 4.73 12.68
N ARG A 38 16.80 5.57 13.66
CA ARG A 38 17.34 6.92 13.76
C ARG A 38 18.87 6.90 13.88
N ASP A 39 19.39 6.10 14.80
CA ASP A 39 20.83 6.05 15.09
C ASP A 39 21.65 5.54 13.90
N VAL A 40 21.16 4.53 13.17
CA VAL A 40 21.87 4.01 11.98
C VAL A 40 21.74 4.92 10.76
N CYS A 41 20.77 5.84 10.73
CA CYS A 41 20.58 6.79 9.63
C CYS A 41 21.25 8.15 9.86
N ILE A 42 21.81 8.41 11.05
CA ILE A 42 22.28 9.75 11.45
C ILE A 42 23.39 10.31 10.53
N SER A 43 24.21 9.44 9.94
CA SER A 43 25.33 9.81 9.07
C SER A 43 24.99 9.80 7.58
N LEU A 44 23.73 9.49 7.21
CA LEU A 44 23.33 9.41 5.81
C LEU A 44 23.11 10.81 5.22
N GLU A 45 23.44 10.96 3.94
CA GLU A 45 23.12 12.18 3.19
C GLU A 45 21.61 12.31 2.96
N THR A 46 21.17 13.55 2.70
CA THR A 46 19.75 13.87 2.56
C THR A 46 19.03 13.05 1.49
N ASP A 47 19.70 12.71 0.39
CA ASP A 47 19.07 11.97 -0.70
C ASP A 47 18.88 10.49 -0.37
N ASP A 48 19.82 9.87 0.36
CA ASP A 48 19.66 8.49 0.82
C ASP A 48 18.64 8.39 1.94
N LEU A 49 18.58 9.38 2.84
CA LEU A 49 17.54 9.47 3.86
C LEU A 49 16.14 9.58 3.22
N LYS A 50 15.99 10.37 2.16
CA LYS A 50 14.73 10.47 1.38
C LYS A 50 14.36 9.12 0.74
N LYS A 51 15.33 8.39 0.18
CA LYS A 51 15.07 7.06 -0.41
C LYS A 51 14.54 6.08 0.63
N ILE A 52 15.17 6.02 1.81
CA ILE A 52 14.75 5.14 2.92
C ILE A 52 13.34 5.52 3.40
N THR A 53 13.09 6.80 3.65
CA THR A 53 11.78 7.29 4.12
C THR A 53 10.66 6.99 3.11
N ASN A 54 10.92 7.18 1.82
CA ASN A 54 9.97 6.85 0.75
C ASN A 54 9.69 5.34 0.65
N SER A 55 10.68 4.49 0.96
CA SER A 55 10.48 3.04 1.01
C SER A 55 9.51 2.64 2.12
N LEU A 56 9.67 3.23 3.32
CA LEU A 56 8.84 2.97 4.49
C LEU A 56 7.38 3.43 4.29
N THR A 57 7.17 4.65 3.78
CA THR A 57 5.82 5.20 3.53
C THR A 57 5.05 4.44 2.44
N LYS A 58 5.74 3.87 1.43
CA LYS A 58 5.11 3.03 0.41
C LYS A 58 4.66 1.67 0.95
N GLN A 59 5.31 1.14 1.98
CA GLN A 59 4.93 -0.14 2.59
C GLN A 59 3.56 -0.08 3.28
N GLU A 60 3.20 1.06 3.88
CA GLU A 60 1.90 1.25 4.56
C GLU A 60 0.70 1.04 3.62
N LYS A 61 0.84 1.40 2.33
CA LYS A 61 -0.23 1.26 1.33
C LYS A 61 -0.48 -0.20 0.91
N ARG A 62 0.52 -1.10 1.00
CA ARG A 62 0.35 -2.53 0.65
C ARG A 62 -0.35 -3.32 1.76
N SER A 63 -0.08 -3.00 3.01
CA SER A 63 -0.68 -3.72 4.16
C SER A 63 -2.19 -3.51 4.30
N LYS A 64 -2.74 -2.40 3.77
CA LYS A 64 -4.18 -2.11 3.75
C LYS A 64 -4.93 -2.83 2.61
N ALA A 65 -4.25 -3.30 1.55
CA ALA A 65 -4.88 -3.93 0.39
C ALA A 65 -5.17 -5.44 0.58
N ASN A 66 -4.48 -6.12 1.50
CA ASN A 66 -4.65 -7.57 1.72
C ASN A 66 -5.77 -7.95 2.70
N LYS A 67 -6.58 -6.99 3.18
CA LYS A 67 -7.68 -7.25 4.12
C LYS A 67 -9.08 -7.25 3.47
N LYS A 68 -9.17 -7.36 2.14
CA LYS A 68 -10.45 -7.44 1.39
C LYS A 68 -10.45 -8.54 0.30
N LYS A 69 -10.21 -9.80 0.67
CA LYS A 69 -10.63 -10.95 -0.15
C LYS A 69 -11.08 -12.10 0.75
N GLY A 70 -12.36 -12.09 1.10
CA GLY A 70 -13.03 -13.19 1.78
C GLY A 70 -14.51 -12.85 1.95
N VAL A 71 -15.39 -13.84 1.68
CA VAL A 71 -16.87 -13.82 1.57
C VAL A 71 -17.35 -13.67 0.10
N VAL A 72 -17.46 -14.77 -0.68
CA VAL A 72 -18.61 -15.74 -0.85
C VAL A 72 -19.65 -15.15 -1.84
N SER A 73 -20.27 -15.84 -2.82
CA SER A 73 -20.33 -17.23 -3.30
C SER A 73 -21.10 -17.25 -4.64
N GLY A 74 -20.82 -18.22 -5.51
CA GLY A 74 -21.87 -18.97 -6.22
C GLY A 74 -22.45 -18.41 -7.53
N GLY A 75 -22.17 -19.11 -8.64
CA GLY A 75 -23.23 -19.60 -9.53
C GLY A 75 -23.63 -18.74 -10.73
N GLY A 76 -23.06 -19.06 -11.90
CA GLY A 76 -23.78 -19.49 -13.11
C GLY A 76 -24.79 -18.57 -13.82
N LEU A 77 -24.57 -18.41 -15.14
CA LEU A 77 -25.56 -18.22 -16.23
C LEU A 77 -26.35 -16.88 -16.22
N LYS A 78 -26.51 -16.11 -17.30
CA LYS A 78 -26.58 -16.37 -18.75
C LYS A 78 -26.22 -15.10 -19.54
N ALA A 79 -25.66 -15.31 -20.73
CA ALA A 79 -25.52 -14.31 -21.78
C ALA A 79 -26.88 -13.97 -22.42
N THR A 80 -27.11 -12.70 -22.72
CA THR A 80 -27.95 -12.27 -23.85
C THR A 80 -27.21 -11.17 -24.60
N MET A 81 -26.59 -11.55 -25.72
CA MET A 81 -26.25 -10.60 -26.78
C MET A 81 -27.56 -10.16 -27.44
N LYS A 82 -27.80 -8.85 -27.49
CA LYS A 82 -28.58 -8.20 -28.54
C LYS A 82 -28.15 -6.74 -28.62
N ASP A 83 -27.28 -6.52 -29.59
CA ASP A 83 -27.06 -5.27 -30.29
C ASP A 83 -28.41 -4.77 -30.84
N ASP A 84 -28.80 -3.55 -30.51
CA ASP A 84 -29.65 -2.74 -31.39
C ASP A 84 -29.37 -1.26 -31.14
N LEU A 85 -28.93 -0.59 -32.20
CA LEU A 85 -28.16 0.64 -32.24
C LEU A 85 -29.01 1.88 -32.59
N ALA A 86 -30.31 1.80 -32.83
CA ALA A 86 -30.98 2.94 -33.47
C ALA A 86 -32.44 3.09 -33.08
N ASP A 87 -32.70 3.67 -31.90
CA ASP A 87 -33.87 4.56 -31.78
C ASP A 87 -33.78 5.48 -30.56
N TYR A 88 -34.38 6.65 -30.69
CA TYR A 88 -34.56 7.69 -29.66
C TYR A 88 -33.48 8.75 -29.51
N GLY A 89 -33.03 9.28 -30.64
CA GLY A 89 -32.77 10.71 -30.73
C GLY A 89 -34.10 11.47 -30.76
N GLY A 90 -34.28 12.43 -29.84
CA GLY A 90 -35.26 13.50 -29.99
C GLY A 90 -36.23 13.68 -28.82
N TYR A 91 -35.78 14.33 -27.74
CA TYR A 91 -36.66 15.22 -27.00
C TYR A 91 -35.86 16.38 -26.39
N ASP A 92 -35.96 17.52 -27.05
CA ASP A 92 -35.74 18.87 -26.53
C ASP A 92 -36.89 19.21 -25.58
N GLY A 93 -36.60 19.67 -24.36
CA GLY A 93 -37.65 20.01 -23.39
C GLY A 93 -37.17 19.96 -21.95
N GLY A 94 -36.63 21.08 -21.49
CA GLY A 94 -35.88 21.20 -20.25
C GLY A 94 -36.67 21.05 -18.95
N TYR A 95 -35.94 20.71 -17.89
CA TYR A 95 -36.26 21.07 -16.51
C TYR A 95 -34.94 21.32 -15.77
N VAL A 96 -34.56 22.60 -15.71
CA VAL A 96 -33.64 23.17 -14.73
C VAL A 96 -34.45 23.37 -13.45
N GLN A 97 -34.53 22.33 -12.64
CA GLN A 97 -35.07 22.27 -11.29
C GLN A 97 -34.63 20.87 -10.86
N ASP A 98 -33.50 20.71 -10.17
CA ASP A 98 -33.53 20.43 -8.73
C ASP A 98 -32.17 20.76 -8.04
N TYR A 99 -31.43 21.75 -8.53
CA TYR A 99 -30.16 22.22 -7.91
C TYR A 99 -30.38 23.25 -6.77
N GLU A 100 -31.49 23.17 -6.04
CA GLU A 100 -31.80 24.03 -4.88
C GLU A 100 -32.15 23.22 -3.61
N ASP A 101 -32.09 21.88 -3.63
CA ASP A 101 -32.49 21.02 -2.49
C ASP A 101 -31.32 20.28 -1.79
N PHE A 102 -30.11 20.83 -1.86
CA PHE A 102 -28.98 20.32 -1.06
C PHE A 102 -28.03 21.45 -0.66
N MET A 103 -28.55 22.47 0.04
CA MET A 103 -27.75 23.32 0.93
C MET A 103 -27.32 22.52 2.17
#